data_AF-A0A931QA51-F1
#
_entry.id   AF-A0A931QA51-F1
#
_cell.length_a   1.000
_cell.length_b   1.000
_cell.length_c   1.000
_cell.angle_alpha   90.00
_cell.angle_beta   90.00
_cell.angle_gamma   90.00
#
_symmetry.space_group_name_H-M   'P 1'
#
loop_
_entity.id
_entity.type
_entity.pdbx_description
1 polymer ?
#
loop_
_entity_poly.entity_id
_entity_poly.type
_entity_poly.pdbx_seq_one_letter_code
_entity_poly.pdbx_strand_id
1 'polypeptide(L)'
;VDVQTRLQDLCCTYGPGTATHRLTLYRHSSGALVFGAGTIQWSWGLDANHDRSGPAADVRMQQATVNLFADMGVQPVSLQAPLTAASTSTDTVAPTALITSPLDGATLPVSSPVTISGTATDTGGGRVGAVEVSTDNGSTWHPATGRENWSYSWTPGATGTVTLQARAADDSVNLGAAVSLTLTLGDAGPADTTPPTITSQTPANGSTGVARAENVLAVFSEPVQASSIDLQLKDPNGTVVASALSYDSSTNTTTLNPTADLAPSTTYTASITNALDTAGNNLAGPVSWSFTTAACPCTIWAPTSTPGAIATNDTSAVEVGLKFRSDVKGFISGVRYYRGADVAGTRTGSLWKKDGTLLAQATFTGESATGWQEVSFSSPVAIAANTTYVVSYHTTTGTYAEDLNAFTNAGVDSPPLHALKSGVDGGNGVYAYNATPKFPSTASPKQTNYWVDVVFTTS
;
A
#
# COMPACT_ATOMS: atom_id res chain seq x y z
N VAL A 1 54.42 7.45 -13.21
CA VAL A 1 55.58 8.06 -13.90
C VAL A 1 55.05 9.24 -14.68
N ASP A 2 55.56 10.45 -14.44
CA ASP A 2 55.16 11.61 -15.23
C ASP A 2 55.82 11.53 -16.60
N VAL A 3 55.00 11.62 -17.64
CA VAL A 3 55.42 11.56 -19.04
C VAL A 3 55.00 12.84 -19.74
N GLN A 4 55.81 13.33 -20.66
CA GLN A 4 55.48 14.56 -21.42
C GLN A 4 54.46 14.32 -22.54
N THR A 5 54.25 13.05 -22.92
CA THR A 5 53.37 12.64 -24.01
C THR A 5 52.46 11.50 -23.55
N ARG A 6 51.43 11.83 -22.77
CA ARG A 6 50.34 10.93 -22.41
C ARG A 6 49.15 11.20 -23.32
N LEU A 7 48.51 10.15 -23.85
CA LEU A 7 47.24 10.27 -24.55
C LEU A 7 46.16 10.76 -23.56
N GLN A 8 45.55 11.91 -23.84
CA GLN A 8 44.60 12.61 -22.97
C GLN A 8 43.13 12.43 -23.39
N ASP A 9 42.88 11.91 -24.59
CA ASP A 9 41.53 11.66 -25.13
C ASP A 9 41.45 10.32 -25.90
N LEU A 10 40.28 10.02 -26.46
CA LEU A 10 39.99 8.76 -27.13
C LEU A 10 40.67 8.57 -28.50
N CYS A 11 41.42 9.55 -29.02
CA CYS A 11 41.98 9.38 -30.37
C CYS A 11 43.35 9.99 -30.62
N CYS A 12 43.69 11.19 -30.15
CA CYS A 12 44.83 11.92 -30.73
C CYS A 12 45.51 12.97 -29.86
N THR A 13 44.96 13.41 -28.74
CA THR A 13 45.57 14.52 -27.97
C THR A 13 46.63 13.97 -27.02
N TYR A 14 47.88 14.43 -27.18
CA TYR A 14 48.98 14.09 -26.28
C TYR A 14 49.42 15.31 -25.49
N GLY A 15 49.71 15.13 -24.21
CA GLY A 15 50.28 16.18 -23.37
C GLY A 15 50.91 15.62 -22.10
N PRO A 16 51.48 16.49 -21.24
CA PRO A 16 52.06 16.06 -19.98
C PRO A 16 51.02 15.38 -19.09
N GLY A 17 51.41 14.33 -18.38
CA GLY A 17 50.56 13.67 -17.39
C GLY A 17 51.20 12.45 -16.74
N THR A 18 50.55 11.91 -15.72
CA THR A 18 51.06 10.74 -15.00
C THR A 18 50.58 9.45 -15.68
N ALA A 19 51.51 8.63 -16.18
CA ALA A 19 51.26 7.27 -16.62
C ALA A 19 51.39 6.30 -15.44
N THR A 20 50.38 5.44 -15.26
CA THR A 20 50.39 4.37 -14.26
C THR A 20 50.75 3.06 -14.97
N HIS A 21 51.94 2.53 -14.68
CA HIS A 21 52.35 1.22 -15.15
C HIS A 21 51.86 0.15 -14.17
N ARG A 22 51.52 -1.02 -14.70
CA ARG A 22 51.09 -2.18 -13.90
C ARG A 22 52.03 -3.34 -14.19
N LEU A 23 52.42 -4.03 -13.13
CA LEU A 23 52.98 -5.38 -13.24
C LEU A 23 51.84 -6.32 -13.60
N THR A 24 52.12 -7.32 -14.41
CA THR A 24 51.13 -8.37 -14.72
C THR A 24 51.70 -9.70 -14.26
N LEU A 25 50.92 -10.44 -13.49
CA LEU A 25 51.18 -11.84 -13.16
C LEU A 25 49.89 -12.61 -13.47
N TYR A 26 49.98 -13.64 -14.31
CA TYR A 26 48.84 -14.49 -14.63
C TYR A 26 49.28 -15.91 -14.95
N ARG A 27 48.32 -16.84 -14.93
CA ARG A 27 48.51 -18.22 -15.35
C ARG A 27 48.00 -18.37 -16.78
N HIS A 28 48.88 -18.72 -17.72
CA HIS A 28 48.50 -19.00 -19.11
C HIS A 28 47.68 -20.29 -19.20
N SER A 29 46.94 -20.50 -20.29
CA SER A 29 46.11 -21.70 -20.50
C SER A 29 46.92 -23.01 -20.52
N SER A 30 48.23 -22.94 -20.76
CA SER A 30 49.16 -24.07 -20.62
C SER A 30 49.53 -24.39 -19.17
N GLY A 31 49.09 -23.59 -18.19
CA GLY A 31 49.45 -23.70 -16.77
C GLY A 31 50.69 -22.90 -16.36
N ALA A 32 51.44 -22.35 -17.31
CA ALA A 32 52.65 -21.57 -17.04
C ALA A 32 52.33 -20.25 -16.32
N LEU A 33 53.15 -19.90 -15.33
CA LEU A 33 53.14 -18.56 -14.73
C LEU A 33 53.86 -17.59 -15.68
N VAL A 34 53.18 -16.48 -16.00
CA VAL A 34 53.71 -15.42 -16.84
C VAL A 34 53.79 -14.15 -16.01
N PHE A 35 55.01 -13.69 -15.78
CA PHE A 35 55.29 -12.42 -15.11
C PHE A 35 55.79 -11.39 -16.14
N GLY A 36 55.13 -10.24 -16.16
CA GLY A 36 55.52 -9.07 -16.93
C GLY A 36 55.85 -7.93 -15.99
N ALA A 37 57.12 -7.50 -15.99
CA ALA A 37 57.57 -6.35 -15.23
C ALA A 37 57.06 -4.99 -15.78
N GLY A 38 56.39 -5.00 -16.93
CA GLY A 38 55.98 -3.79 -17.64
C GLY A 38 57.18 -2.96 -18.09
N THR A 39 57.05 -1.63 -18.09
CA THR A 39 58.16 -0.69 -18.35
C THR A 39 58.89 -0.28 -17.06
N ILE A 40 58.56 -0.90 -15.93
CA ILE A 40 59.30 -0.70 -14.69
C ILE A 40 60.67 -1.34 -14.93
N GLN A 41 61.74 -0.58 -14.74
CA GLN A 41 63.12 -1.07 -14.91
C GLN A 41 63.43 -2.11 -13.82
N TRP A 42 62.89 -3.32 -13.94
CA TRP A 42 62.96 -4.36 -12.90
C TRP A 42 64.39 -4.70 -12.56
N SER A 43 65.25 -4.84 -13.58
CA SER A 43 66.68 -5.05 -13.42
C SER A 43 67.36 -3.96 -12.57
N TRP A 44 66.91 -2.70 -12.67
CA TRP A 44 67.42 -1.59 -11.85
C TRP A 44 67.04 -1.71 -10.38
N GLY A 45 65.92 -2.35 -10.07
CA GLY A 45 65.54 -2.68 -8.70
C GLY A 45 66.30 -3.88 -8.13
N LEU A 46 66.90 -4.73 -8.97
CA LEU A 46 67.60 -5.94 -8.53
C LEU A 46 69.08 -5.73 -8.19
N ASP A 47 69.73 -4.77 -8.84
CA ASP A 47 71.16 -4.48 -8.67
C ASP A 47 71.41 -2.96 -8.70
N ALA A 48 72.55 -2.48 -8.23
CA ALA A 48 72.91 -1.06 -8.32
C ALA A 48 73.87 -0.75 -9.49
N ASN A 49 74.42 -1.78 -10.14
CA ASN A 49 75.36 -1.68 -11.25
C ASN A 49 74.63 -1.66 -12.60
N HIS A 50 74.42 -0.45 -13.13
CA HIS A 50 73.75 -0.21 -14.42
C HIS A 50 74.59 0.68 -15.32
N ASP A 51 74.22 0.75 -16.60
CA ASP A 51 74.86 1.55 -17.65
C ASP A 51 74.72 3.08 -17.44
N ARG A 52 73.90 3.50 -16.46
CA ARG A 52 73.59 4.90 -16.14
C ARG A 52 73.42 5.08 -14.63
N SER A 53 73.58 6.31 -14.15
CA SER A 53 73.27 6.63 -12.74
C SER A 53 71.77 6.49 -12.47
N GLY A 54 71.44 5.94 -11.30
CA GLY A 54 70.07 5.56 -10.95
C GLY A 54 69.81 5.44 -9.45
N PRO A 55 68.54 5.20 -9.06
CA PRO A 55 68.19 4.86 -7.69
C PRO A 55 68.89 3.56 -7.24
N ALA A 56 69.06 3.38 -5.92
CA ALA A 56 69.59 2.15 -5.37
C ALA A 56 68.64 0.96 -5.60
N ALA A 57 69.20 -0.26 -5.58
CA ALA A 57 68.43 -1.49 -5.60
C ALA A 57 67.39 -1.52 -4.46
N ASP A 58 66.25 -2.18 -4.70
CA ASP A 58 65.15 -2.29 -3.75
C ASP A 58 65.03 -3.73 -3.24
N VAL A 59 65.29 -3.92 -1.94
CA VAL A 59 65.22 -5.23 -1.29
C VAL A 59 63.85 -5.90 -1.44
N ARG A 60 62.76 -5.13 -1.61
CA ARG A 60 61.42 -5.67 -1.83
C ARG A 60 61.28 -6.27 -3.22
N MET A 61 61.90 -5.65 -4.23
CA MET A 61 61.91 -6.20 -5.60
C MET A 61 62.79 -7.44 -5.71
N GLN A 62 63.93 -7.43 -5.01
CA GLN A 62 64.78 -8.61 -4.89
C GLN A 62 64.03 -9.77 -4.22
N GLN A 63 63.40 -9.54 -3.06
CA GLN A 63 62.62 -10.56 -2.38
C GLN A 63 61.42 -11.04 -3.22
N ALA A 64 60.73 -10.14 -3.93
CA ALA A 64 59.65 -10.52 -4.84
C ALA A 64 60.14 -11.45 -5.97
N THR A 65 61.38 -11.26 -6.44
CA THR A 65 61.99 -12.16 -7.44
C THR A 65 62.29 -13.53 -6.86
N VAL A 66 62.77 -13.61 -5.62
CA VAL A 66 62.95 -14.89 -4.90
C VAL A 66 61.62 -15.62 -4.74
N ASN A 67 60.55 -14.91 -4.36
CA ASN A 67 59.22 -15.49 -4.22
C ASN A 67 58.69 -16.03 -5.56
N LEU A 68 58.83 -15.25 -6.64
CA LEU A 68 58.42 -15.66 -7.99
C LEU A 68 59.16 -16.93 -8.44
N PHE A 69 60.46 -17.02 -8.17
CA PHE A 69 61.24 -18.22 -8.46
C PHE A 69 60.74 -19.43 -7.68
N ALA A 70 60.46 -19.26 -6.39
CA ALA A 70 59.90 -20.33 -5.59
C ALA A 70 58.59 -20.84 -6.19
N ASP A 71 57.67 -19.97 -6.64
CA ASP A 71 56.43 -20.36 -7.32
C ASP A 71 56.66 -21.05 -8.68
N MET A 72 57.78 -20.79 -9.33
CA MET A 72 58.22 -21.51 -10.53
C MET A 72 58.91 -22.85 -10.22
N GLY A 73 59.02 -23.23 -8.94
CA GLY A 73 59.68 -24.45 -8.48
C GLY A 73 61.21 -24.38 -8.46
N VAL A 74 61.79 -23.17 -8.47
CA VAL A 74 63.24 -22.94 -8.46
C VAL A 74 63.64 -22.05 -7.28
N GLN A 75 64.87 -22.21 -6.78
CA GLN A 75 65.38 -21.44 -5.64
C GLN A 75 66.81 -20.97 -5.89
N PRO A 76 67.17 -19.72 -5.56
CA PRO A 76 68.58 -19.31 -5.55
C PRO A 76 69.39 -20.18 -4.58
N VAL A 77 70.55 -20.68 -5.03
CA VAL A 77 71.46 -21.49 -4.21
C VAL A 77 72.06 -20.67 -3.05
N SER A 78 72.33 -19.38 -3.30
CA SER A 78 72.84 -18.44 -2.31
C SER A 78 72.00 -17.16 -2.35
N LEU A 79 71.62 -16.66 -1.18
CA LEU A 79 70.84 -15.43 -1.02
C LEU A 79 71.72 -14.32 -0.43
N GLN A 80 71.60 -13.12 -0.99
CA GLN A 80 72.19 -11.92 -0.40
C GLN A 80 71.41 -11.55 0.86
N ALA A 81 72.07 -11.20 1.96
CA ALA A 81 71.37 -10.68 3.12
C ALA A 81 70.71 -9.32 2.77
N PRO A 82 69.47 -9.03 3.21
CA PRO A 82 68.63 -9.79 4.15
C PRO A 82 67.57 -10.69 3.50
N LEU A 83 67.77 -11.12 2.24
CA LEU A 83 66.80 -11.96 1.53
C LEU A 83 66.64 -13.32 2.18
N THR A 84 65.43 -13.86 2.09
CA THR A 84 65.05 -15.15 2.66
C THR A 84 64.54 -16.09 1.59
N ALA A 85 64.81 -17.38 1.77
CA ALA A 85 64.29 -18.43 0.90
C ALA A 85 62.76 -18.46 0.97
N ALA A 86 62.11 -18.55 -0.18
CA ALA A 86 60.65 -18.65 -0.27
C ALA A 86 60.22 -20.09 -0.58
N SER A 87 58.99 -20.45 -0.23
CA SER A 87 58.34 -21.70 -0.64
C SER A 87 57.33 -21.42 -1.76
N THR A 88 57.11 -22.40 -2.63
CA THR A 88 55.98 -22.39 -3.58
C THR A 88 54.67 -22.11 -2.84
N SER A 89 53.79 -21.30 -3.43
CA SER A 89 52.42 -21.24 -2.95
C SER A 89 51.76 -22.63 -3.00
N THR A 90 51.00 -22.95 -1.95
CA THR A 90 50.26 -24.21 -1.81
C THR A 90 48.78 -24.06 -2.11
N ASP A 91 48.29 -22.83 -2.30
CA ASP A 91 46.88 -22.60 -2.59
C ASP A 91 46.58 -22.89 -4.07
N THR A 92 45.64 -23.79 -4.30
CA THR A 92 45.16 -24.19 -5.61
C THR A 92 43.66 -23.92 -5.81
N VAL A 93 42.98 -23.36 -4.81
CA VAL A 93 41.52 -23.14 -4.86
C VAL A 93 41.26 -21.69 -5.21
N ALA A 94 40.69 -21.47 -6.39
CA ALA A 94 40.38 -20.12 -6.84
C ALA A 94 39.34 -19.42 -5.95
N PRO A 95 39.45 -18.09 -5.77
CA PRO A 95 38.48 -17.32 -5.00
C PRO A 95 37.17 -17.15 -5.77
N THR A 96 36.14 -16.74 -5.04
CA THR A 96 34.80 -16.44 -5.58
C THR A 96 34.50 -14.95 -5.46
N ALA A 97 33.82 -14.39 -6.47
CA ALA A 97 33.35 -13.02 -6.46
C ALA A 97 31.81 -12.98 -6.49
N LEU A 98 31.23 -11.98 -5.83
CA LEU A 98 29.80 -11.70 -5.81
C LEU A 98 29.58 -10.22 -6.16
N ILE A 99 28.66 -9.93 -7.06
CA ILE A 99 28.17 -8.58 -7.31
C ILE A 99 26.97 -8.33 -6.38
N THR A 100 27.04 -7.30 -5.54
CA THR A 100 25.96 -6.93 -4.62
C THR A 100 25.15 -5.74 -5.10
N SER A 101 25.71 -4.90 -5.96
CA SER A 101 25.00 -3.82 -6.65
C SER A 101 25.68 -3.50 -7.98
N PRO A 102 24.94 -3.28 -9.07
CA PRO A 102 23.48 -3.36 -9.18
C PRO A 102 22.95 -4.80 -9.05
N LEU A 103 21.64 -4.95 -8.86
CA LEU A 103 20.96 -6.25 -8.88
C LEU A 103 20.75 -6.73 -10.32
N ASP A 104 20.54 -8.05 -10.49
CA ASP A 104 20.17 -8.64 -11.79
C ASP A 104 18.89 -7.99 -12.33
N GLY A 105 18.88 -7.68 -13.63
CA GLY A 105 17.75 -7.03 -14.31
C GLY A 105 17.63 -5.52 -14.08
N ALA A 106 18.53 -4.89 -13.33
CA ALA A 106 18.47 -3.44 -13.09
C ALA A 106 18.64 -2.61 -14.38
N THR A 107 18.00 -1.45 -14.40
CA THR A 107 18.19 -0.43 -15.44
C THR A 107 19.18 0.62 -14.97
N LEU A 108 20.20 0.90 -15.76
CA LEU A 108 21.23 1.90 -15.45
C LEU A 108 21.26 3.03 -16.49
N PRO A 109 21.47 4.29 -16.06
CA PRO A 109 21.55 5.42 -16.96
C PRO A 109 22.78 5.33 -17.87
N VAL A 110 22.66 5.86 -19.08
CA VAL A 110 23.79 6.07 -19.99
C VAL A 110 24.44 7.42 -19.73
N SER A 111 25.71 7.57 -20.10
CA SER A 111 26.49 8.82 -19.97
C SER A 111 26.62 9.37 -18.54
N SER A 112 26.19 8.63 -17.52
CA SER A 112 26.32 8.97 -16.10
C SER A 112 27.14 7.90 -15.37
N PRO A 113 28.08 8.28 -14.48
CA PRO A 113 28.83 7.32 -13.70
C PRO A 113 27.92 6.50 -12.77
N VAL A 114 28.05 5.18 -12.83
CA VAL A 114 27.43 4.20 -11.93
C VAL A 114 28.52 3.46 -11.15
N THR A 115 28.23 3.12 -9.89
CA THR A 115 29.14 2.32 -9.07
C THR A 115 28.64 0.88 -9.01
N ILE A 116 29.46 -0.03 -9.52
CA ILE A 116 29.31 -1.47 -9.33
C ILE A 116 30.07 -1.83 -8.06
N SER A 117 29.51 -2.71 -7.23
CA SER A 117 30.13 -3.12 -5.97
C SER A 117 29.82 -4.58 -5.64
N GLY A 118 30.65 -5.15 -4.79
CA GLY A 118 30.52 -6.55 -4.43
C GLY A 118 31.50 -6.99 -3.35
N THR A 119 31.50 -8.30 -3.13
CA THR A 119 32.44 -8.97 -2.23
C THR A 119 33.21 -10.05 -2.96
N ALA A 120 34.35 -10.46 -2.39
CA ALA A 120 35.11 -11.61 -2.86
C ALA A 120 35.64 -12.39 -1.66
N THR A 121 35.68 -13.71 -1.78
CA THR A 121 36.11 -14.62 -0.71
C THR A 121 37.04 -15.69 -1.24
N ASP A 122 38.09 -15.96 -0.46
CA ASP A 122 39.06 -17.02 -0.69
C ASP A 122 38.97 -18.03 0.46
N THR A 123 38.86 -19.31 0.13
CA THR A 123 38.79 -20.42 1.08
C THR A 123 39.91 -21.44 0.89
N GLY A 124 40.84 -21.19 -0.04
CA GLY A 124 41.95 -22.08 -0.40
C GLY A 124 43.13 -22.04 0.55
N GLY A 125 43.19 -21.01 1.38
CA GLY A 125 44.27 -20.77 2.33
C GLY A 125 45.08 -19.50 2.00
N GLY A 126 44.84 -18.91 0.83
CA GLY A 126 45.36 -17.62 0.39
C GLY A 126 44.45 -16.45 0.73
N ARG A 127 44.67 -15.35 0.00
CA ARG A 127 43.87 -14.11 0.10
C ARG A 127 43.43 -13.68 -1.30
N VAL A 128 42.30 -12.99 -1.36
CA VAL A 128 41.87 -12.29 -2.58
C VAL A 128 42.95 -11.28 -3.00
N GLY A 129 43.62 -11.54 -4.12
CA GLY A 129 44.69 -10.72 -4.66
C GLY A 129 44.17 -9.55 -5.49
N ALA A 130 43.13 -9.79 -6.29
CA ALA A 130 42.47 -8.80 -7.13
C ALA A 130 41.02 -9.19 -7.49
N VAL A 131 40.21 -8.19 -7.84
CA VAL A 131 38.90 -8.38 -8.48
C VAL A 131 38.89 -7.61 -9.79
N GLU A 132 38.34 -8.21 -10.83
CA GLU A 132 38.15 -7.61 -12.14
C GLU A 132 36.68 -7.62 -12.53
N VAL A 133 36.26 -6.57 -13.24
CA VAL A 133 34.89 -6.37 -13.75
C VAL A 133 34.94 -6.24 -15.26
N SER A 134 34.00 -6.89 -15.95
CA SER A 134 33.76 -6.74 -17.38
C SER A 134 32.37 -6.15 -17.61
N THR A 135 32.31 -5.12 -18.44
CA THR A 135 31.07 -4.43 -18.84
C THR A 135 30.74 -4.65 -20.32
N ASP A 136 31.34 -5.66 -20.96
CA ASP A 136 31.28 -5.91 -22.40
C ASP A 136 31.20 -7.42 -22.72
N ASN A 137 30.40 -8.15 -21.93
CA ASN A 137 30.18 -9.60 -22.05
C ASN A 137 31.47 -10.43 -21.95
N GLY A 138 32.42 -10.01 -21.13
CA GLY A 138 33.67 -10.72 -20.88
C GLY A 138 34.78 -10.45 -21.89
N SER A 139 34.58 -9.52 -22.84
CA SER A 139 35.55 -9.20 -23.89
C SER A 139 36.78 -8.49 -23.32
N THR A 140 36.57 -7.54 -22.41
CA THR A 140 37.63 -6.85 -21.67
C THR A 140 37.37 -6.88 -20.17
N TRP A 141 38.45 -6.88 -19.40
CA TRP A 141 38.42 -6.97 -17.94
C TRP A 141 39.19 -5.79 -17.35
N HIS A 142 38.57 -5.13 -16.37
CA HIS A 142 39.11 -3.96 -15.72
C HIS A 142 39.24 -4.20 -14.21
N PRO A 143 40.37 -3.82 -13.60
CA PRO A 143 40.59 -4.02 -12.18
C PRO A 143 39.65 -3.13 -11.36
N ALA A 144 39.00 -3.72 -10.36
CA ALA A 144 38.21 -3.03 -9.35
C ALA A 144 39.11 -2.36 -8.30
N THR A 145 38.51 -1.45 -7.53
CA THR A 145 39.10 -0.86 -6.32
C THR A 145 38.73 -1.73 -5.13
N GLY A 146 39.72 -2.16 -4.33
CA GLY A 146 39.49 -3.06 -3.20
C GLY A 146 39.66 -4.54 -3.56
N ARG A 147 39.41 -5.42 -2.59
CA ARG A 147 39.61 -6.87 -2.66
C ARG A 147 38.39 -7.59 -2.10
N GLU A 148 38.36 -7.90 -0.80
CA GLU A 148 37.27 -8.61 -0.14
C GLU A 148 35.96 -7.82 -0.20
N ASN A 149 36.05 -6.49 -0.08
CA ASN A 149 35.02 -5.55 -0.49
C ASN A 149 35.58 -4.74 -1.65
N TRP A 150 34.85 -4.69 -2.76
CA TRP A 150 35.35 -4.08 -3.99
C TRP A 150 34.29 -3.20 -4.65
N SER A 151 34.77 -2.23 -5.43
CA SER A 151 33.94 -1.34 -6.24
C SER A 151 34.58 -1.01 -7.59
N TYR A 152 33.75 -0.72 -8.59
CA TYR A 152 34.18 -0.32 -9.92
C TYR A 152 33.26 0.78 -10.44
N SER A 153 33.83 1.93 -10.82
CA SER A 153 33.09 3.03 -11.43
C SER A 153 33.03 2.81 -12.94
N TRP A 154 31.84 2.89 -13.50
CA TRP A 154 31.59 2.70 -14.93
C TRP A 154 30.66 3.79 -15.45
N THR A 155 30.86 4.26 -16.68
CA THR A 155 29.94 5.18 -17.35
C THR A 155 29.45 4.50 -18.63
N PRO A 156 28.21 3.97 -18.68
CA PRO A 156 27.70 3.26 -19.83
C PRO A 156 27.61 4.17 -21.06
N GLY A 157 28.20 3.76 -22.18
CA GLY A 157 28.32 4.60 -23.38
C GLY A 157 27.18 4.47 -24.40
N ALA A 158 26.35 3.43 -24.29
CA ALA A 158 25.27 3.15 -25.23
C ALA A 158 24.10 2.46 -24.53
N THR A 159 22.91 2.60 -25.11
CA THR A 159 21.70 1.90 -24.65
C THR A 159 21.69 0.44 -25.14
N GLY A 160 20.90 -0.40 -24.47
CA GLY A 160 20.74 -1.82 -24.80
C GLY A 160 21.01 -2.74 -23.60
N THR A 161 20.94 -4.05 -23.83
CA THR A 161 21.23 -5.04 -22.79
C THR A 161 22.72 -5.35 -22.73
N VAL A 162 23.27 -5.45 -21.52
CA VAL A 162 24.65 -5.86 -21.28
C VAL A 162 24.73 -6.96 -20.23
N THR A 163 25.69 -7.88 -20.38
CA THR A 163 26.08 -8.78 -19.30
C THR A 163 27.23 -8.15 -18.53
N LEU A 164 26.95 -7.76 -17.29
CA LEU A 164 27.97 -7.37 -16.32
C LEU A 164 28.59 -8.64 -15.74
N GLN A 165 29.92 -8.71 -15.69
CA GLN A 165 30.62 -9.83 -15.08
C GLN A 165 31.65 -9.37 -14.05
N ALA A 166 31.89 -10.18 -13.03
CA ALA A 166 32.97 -9.98 -12.08
C ALA A 166 33.68 -11.31 -11.78
N ARG A 167 34.99 -11.27 -11.56
CA ARG A 167 35.78 -12.43 -11.13
C ARG A 167 36.90 -12.00 -10.19
N ALA A 168 37.32 -12.89 -9.31
CA ALA A 168 38.43 -12.66 -8.38
C ALA A 168 39.63 -13.53 -8.74
N ALA A 169 40.84 -13.06 -8.43
CA ALA A 169 42.07 -13.84 -8.43
C ALA A 169 42.71 -13.77 -7.04
N ASP A 170 43.33 -14.85 -6.58
CA ASP A 170 44.02 -14.89 -5.30
C ASP A 170 45.50 -14.48 -5.42
N ASP A 171 46.20 -14.46 -4.30
CA ASP A 171 47.64 -14.20 -4.21
C ASP A 171 48.51 -15.39 -4.69
N SER A 172 47.88 -16.47 -5.14
CA SER A 172 48.51 -17.68 -5.71
C SER A 172 48.22 -17.84 -7.21
N VAL A 173 47.63 -16.80 -7.82
CA VAL A 173 47.33 -16.69 -9.25
C VAL A 173 46.31 -17.74 -9.71
N ASN A 174 45.43 -18.20 -8.82
CA ASN A 174 44.24 -18.94 -9.22
C ASN A 174 43.14 -17.92 -9.58
N LEU A 175 42.52 -18.12 -10.73
CA LEU A 175 41.50 -17.23 -11.26
C LEU A 175 40.12 -17.88 -11.09
N GLY A 176 39.24 -17.20 -10.36
CA GLY A 176 37.88 -17.63 -10.12
C GLY A 176 37.00 -17.58 -11.37
N ALA A 177 35.94 -18.39 -11.36
CA ALA A 177 34.90 -18.30 -12.36
C ALA A 177 34.20 -16.94 -12.30
N ALA A 178 33.80 -16.41 -13.46
CA ALA A 178 33.07 -15.15 -13.52
C ALA A 178 31.61 -15.33 -13.06
N VAL A 179 31.16 -14.47 -12.15
CA VAL A 179 29.73 -14.24 -11.89
C VAL A 179 29.19 -13.28 -12.95
N SER A 180 27.93 -13.47 -13.37
CA SER A 180 27.30 -12.66 -14.41
C SER A 180 25.93 -12.15 -13.95
N LEU A 181 25.57 -10.93 -14.36
CA LEU A 181 24.25 -10.32 -14.22
C LEU A 181 23.85 -9.67 -15.55
N THR A 182 22.57 -9.66 -15.86
CA THR A 182 22.02 -8.97 -17.03
C THR A 182 21.50 -7.60 -16.64
N LEU A 183 21.91 -6.55 -17.35
CA LEU A 183 21.47 -5.17 -17.09
C LEU A 183 20.84 -4.56 -18.34
N THR A 184 19.92 -3.62 -18.12
CA THR A 184 19.38 -2.78 -19.18
C THR A 184 20.03 -1.39 -19.11
N LEU A 185 20.66 -0.96 -20.19
CA LEU A 185 21.26 0.36 -20.31
C LEU A 185 20.32 1.26 -21.08
N GLY A 186 19.96 2.36 -20.46
CA GLY A 186 19.01 3.30 -21.01
C GLY A 186 18.72 4.36 -19.97
N ASP A 187 18.33 5.53 -20.43
CA ASP A 187 17.69 6.47 -19.52
C ASP A 187 16.50 5.71 -18.92
N ALA A 188 16.47 5.55 -17.60
CA ALA A 188 15.21 5.37 -16.91
C ALA A 188 14.29 6.45 -17.53
N GLY A 189 13.12 6.06 -18.05
CA GLY A 189 12.25 6.98 -18.78
C GLY A 189 12.10 8.31 -18.04
N PRO A 190 11.64 9.39 -18.72
CA PRO A 190 11.56 10.71 -18.09
C PRO A 190 11.00 10.57 -16.68
N ALA A 191 11.72 11.11 -15.70
CA ALA A 191 11.34 10.99 -14.29
C ALA A 191 9.84 11.26 -14.21
N ASP A 192 9.10 10.36 -13.57
CA ASP A 192 7.67 10.58 -13.43
C ASP A 192 7.49 11.89 -12.68
N THR A 193 6.87 12.86 -13.36
CA THR A 193 6.56 14.18 -12.81
C THR A 193 5.07 14.36 -12.63
N THR A 194 4.27 13.30 -12.82
CA THR A 194 2.81 13.39 -12.75
C THR A 194 2.40 13.23 -11.29
N PRO A 195 1.79 14.25 -10.67
CA PRO A 195 1.28 14.12 -9.32
C PRO A 195 0.14 13.10 -9.24
N PRO A 196 0.02 12.34 -8.13
CA PRO A 196 -1.18 11.57 -7.87
C PRO A 196 -2.38 12.51 -7.72
N THR A 197 -3.57 12.00 -8.07
CA THR A 197 -4.87 12.68 -7.92
C THR A 197 -5.88 11.78 -7.24
N ILE A 198 -6.96 12.34 -6.67
CA ILE A 198 -8.06 11.56 -6.10
C ILE A 198 -9.12 11.31 -7.17
N THR A 199 -9.37 10.05 -7.50
CA THR A 199 -10.33 9.62 -8.53
C THR A 199 -11.74 9.40 -7.96
N SER A 200 -11.85 9.02 -6.69
CA SER A 200 -13.13 8.86 -5.99
C SER A 200 -12.99 8.98 -4.48
N GLN A 201 -14.09 9.31 -3.81
CA GLN A 201 -14.19 9.51 -2.36
C GLN A 201 -15.49 8.88 -1.85
N THR A 202 -15.42 8.28 -0.67
CA THR A 202 -16.59 7.78 0.08
C THR A 202 -16.47 8.24 1.53
N PRO A 203 -17.52 8.80 2.15
CA PRO A 203 -18.76 9.24 1.53
C PRO A 203 -18.52 10.29 0.43
N ALA A 204 -19.42 10.35 -0.56
CA ALA A 204 -19.32 11.35 -1.62
C ALA A 204 -19.49 12.77 -1.04
N ASN A 205 -18.86 13.76 -1.67
CA ASN A 205 -18.92 15.15 -1.21
C ASN A 205 -20.36 15.67 -1.15
N GLY A 206 -20.75 16.25 -0.01
CA GLY A 206 -22.09 16.77 0.26
C GLY A 206 -23.15 15.71 0.59
N SER A 207 -22.76 14.44 0.74
CA SER A 207 -23.70 13.38 1.14
C SER A 207 -24.31 13.65 2.53
N THR A 208 -25.56 13.23 2.70
CA THR A 208 -26.31 13.33 3.97
C THR A 208 -26.84 11.95 4.33
N GLY A 209 -27.17 11.72 5.60
CA GLY A 209 -27.66 10.41 6.05
C GLY A 209 -26.57 9.33 6.12
N VAL A 210 -25.30 9.73 6.18
CA VAL A 210 -24.17 8.79 6.26
C VAL A 210 -24.21 8.04 7.60
N ALA A 211 -23.99 6.73 7.56
CA ALA A 211 -23.92 5.91 8.77
C ALA A 211 -22.83 6.42 9.73
N ARG A 212 -23.10 6.41 11.03
CA ARG A 212 -22.18 6.95 12.06
C ARG A 212 -20.88 6.16 12.18
N ALA A 213 -20.88 4.90 11.75
CA ALA A 213 -19.73 3.99 11.75
C ALA A 213 -19.10 3.82 10.35
N GLU A 214 -19.51 4.65 9.37
CA GLU A 214 -19.01 4.55 7.99
C GLU A 214 -17.52 4.93 7.93
N ASN A 215 -16.76 4.16 7.16
CA ASN A 215 -15.36 4.49 6.86
C ASN A 215 -15.28 5.67 5.87
N VAL A 216 -14.19 6.42 5.94
CA VAL A 216 -13.85 7.44 4.94
C VAL A 216 -12.77 6.90 4.01
N LEU A 217 -13.07 6.79 2.72
CA LEU A 217 -12.18 6.24 1.69
C LEU A 217 -11.82 7.30 0.64
N ALA A 218 -10.62 7.19 0.10
CA ALA A 218 -10.21 7.89 -1.11
C ALA A 218 -9.35 6.99 -2.01
N VAL A 219 -9.57 7.06 -3.31
CA VAL A 219 -8.84 6.26 -4.31
C VAL A 219 -7.89 7.17 -5.10
N PHE A 220 -6.60 6.85 -5.10
CA PHE A 220 -5.59 7.58 -5.87
C PHE A 220 -5.54 7.12 -7.34
N SER A 221 -5.12 8.00 -8.26
CA SER A 221 -4.91 7.68 -9.67
C SER A 221 -3.77 6.69 -9.92
N GLU A 222 -2.88 6.54 -8.95
CA GLU A 222 -1.68 5.71 -9.00
C GLU A 222 -1.22 5.29 -7.60
N PRO A 223 -0.25 4.35 -7.48
CA PRO A 223 0.30 3.95 -6.20
C PRO A 223 1.01 5.09 -5.45
N VAL A 224 0.75 5.20 -4.14
CA VAL A 224 1.38 6.18 -3.25
C VAL A 224 2.11 5.51 -2.09
N GLN A 225 3.06 6.23 -1.50
CA GLN A 225 3.78 5.80 -0.31
C GLN A 225 2.86 5.89 0.91
N ALA A 226 2.48 4.74 1.48
CA ALA A 226 1.54 4.67 2.59
C ALA A 226 1.89 5.59 3.77
N SER A 227 3.19 5.70 4.12
CA SER A 227 3.67 6.53 5.23
C SER A 227 3.58 8.04 4.98
N SER A 228 3.32 8.46 3.74
CA SER A 228 3.24 9.88 3.36
C SER A 228 1.81 10.42 3.40
N ILE A 229 0.80 9.56 3.50
CA ILE A 229 -0.62 9.93 3.40
C ILE A 229 -1.04 10.68 4.68
N ASP A 230 -1.44 11.94 4.53
CA ASP A 230 -2.05 12.75 5.60
C ASP A 230 -3.56 12.94 5.34
N LEU A 231 -4.32 11.87 5.52
CA LEU A 231 -5.78 11.90 5.49
C LEU A 231 -6.33 12.08 6.91
N GLN A 232 -7.09 13.15 7.12
CA GLN A 232 -7.71 13.49 8.40
C GLN A 232 -9.22 13.69 8.25
N LEU A 233 -9.95 13.42 9.33
CA LEU A 233 -11.36 13.76 9.49
C LEU A 233 -11.51 14.77 10.61
N LYS A 234 -12.25 15.86 10.38
CA LYS A 234 -12.50 16.92 11.37
C LYS A 234 -13.99 17.11 11.63
N ASP A 235 -14.32 17.40 12.88
CA ASP A 235 -15.67 17.80 13.31
C ASP A 235 -15.98 19.27 12.92
N PRO A 236 -17.21 19.77 13.12
CA PRO A 236 -17.57 21.17 12.82
C PRO A 236 -16.75 22.21 13.58
N ASN A 237 -16.12 21.84 14.70
CA ASN A 237 -15.29 22.73 15.50
C ASN A 237 -13.83 22.75 15.01
N GLY A 238 -13.49 21.98 13.99
CA GLY A 238 -12.14 21.83 13.46
C GLY A 238 -11.27 20.83 14.24
N THR A 239 -11.84 20.08 15.17
CA THR A 239 -11.14 19.07 15.97
C THR A 239 -10.95 17.81 15.14
N VAL A 240 -9.72 17.26 15.14
CA VAL A 240 -9.43 15.99 14.46
C VAL A 240 -10.11 14.83 15.19
N VAL A 241 -10.87 14.03 14.45
CA VAL A 241 -11.53 12.81 14.92
C VAL A 241 -10.51 11.68 14.97
N ALA A 242 -10.37 11.06 16.15
CA ALA A 242 -9.50 9.91 16.33
C ALA A 242 -9.89 8.77 15.37
N SER A 243 -8.94 8.35 14.53
CA SER A 243 -9.19 7.41 13.43
C SER A 243 -7.96 6.55 13.17
N ALA A 244 -8.17 5.33 12.68
CA ALA A 244 -7.12 4.45 12.17
C ALA A 244 -7.00 4.60 10.65
N LEU A 245 -5.78 4.84 10.15
CA LEU A 245 -5.49 4.99 8.71
C LEU A 245 -4.83 3.73 8.16
N SER A 246 -5.24 3.31 6.97
CA SER A 246 -4.65 2.18 6.24
C SER A 246 -4.64 2.45 4.73
N TYR A 247 -3.75 1.79 4.00
CA TYR A 247 -3.63 1.92 2.54
C TYR A 247 -3.48 0.55 1.89
N ASP A 248 -4.26 0.29 0.85
CA ASP A 248 -4.17 -0.88 -0.01
C ASP A 248 -3.59 -0.48 -1.37
N SER A 249 -2.34 -0.90 -1.62
CA SER A 249 -1.61 -0.62 -2.85
C SER A 249 -2.11 -1.42 -4.06
N SER A 250 -2.92 -2.46 -3.88
CA SER A 250 -3.49 -3.21 -5.00
C SER A 250 -4.68 -2.48 -5.64
N THR A 251 -5.36 -1.65 -4.86
CA THR A 251 -6.54 -0.88 -5.25
C THR A 251 -6.32 0.63 -5.17
N ASN A 252 -5.11 1.08 -4.85
CA ASN A 252 -4.75 2.48 -4.59
C ASN A 252 -5.71 3.19 -3.61
N THR A 253 -6.25 2.46 -2.64
CA THR A 253 -7.31 2.96 -1.76
C THR A 253 -6.77 3.22 -0.37
N THR A 254 -6.91 4.45 0.13
CA THR A 254 -6.73 4.76 1.55
C THR A 254 -8.06 4.69 2.29
N THR A 255 -8.04 4.13 3.49
CA THR A 255 -9.20 3.99 4.37
C THR A 255 -8.89 4.59 5.73
N LEU A 256 -9.69 5.57 6.13
CA LEU A 256 -9.70 6.19 7.45
C LEU A 256 -10.95 5.70 8.20
N ASN A 257 -10.72 4.94 9.27
CA ASN A 257 -11.76 4.34 10.10
C ASN A 257 -11.86 5.07 11.46
N PRO A 258 -12.92 5.87 11.73
CA PRO A 258 -13.12 6.49 13.03
C PRO A 258 -13.14 5.45 14.16
N THR A 259 -12.39 5.69 15.24
CA THR A 259 -12.30 4.69 16.34
C THR A 259 -13.56 4.61 17.21
N ALA A 260 -14.49 5.54 17.01
CA ALA A 260 -15.79 5.59 17.67
C ALA A 260 -16.84 6.13 16.69
N ASP A 261 -18.11 5.77 16.91
CA ASP A 261 -19.23 6.26 16.11
C ASP A 261 -19.29 7.79 16.12
N LEU A 262 -19.35 8.39 14.93
CA LEU A 262 -19.48 9.82 14.72
C LEU A 262 -20.75 10.37 15.35
N ALA A 263 -20.82 11.65 15.72
CA ALA A 263 -22.03 12.26 16.29
C ALA A 263 -23.17 12.30 15.25
N PRO A 264 -24.46 12.18 15.65
CA PRO A 264 -25.59 12.26 14.71
C PRO A 264 -25.79 13.69 14.19
N SER A 265 -26.44 13.84 13.03
CA SER A 265 -26.74 15.14 12.40
C SER A 265 -25.53 16.09 12.31
N THR A 266 -24.34 15.56 12.17
CA THR A 266 -23.09 16.32 12.27
C THR A 266 -22.36 16.30 10.94
N THR A 267 -21.98 17.48 10.46
CA THR A 267 -21.18 17.61 9.24
C THR A 267 -19.70 17.45 9.56
N TYR A 268 -19.07 16.43 9.01
CA TYR A 268 -17.63 16.19 9.11
C TYR A 268 -16.94 16.60 7.82
N THR A 269 -15.67 16.99 7.94
CA THR A 269 -14.81 17.37 6.80
C THR A 269 -13.61 16.45 6.74
N ALA A 270 -13.47 15.70 5.66
CA ALA A 270 -12.26 14.94 5.36
C ALA A 270 -11.30 15.79 4.53
N SER A 271 -10.00 15.65 4.78
CA SER A 271 -8.96 16.37 4.05
C SER A 271 -7.71 15.52 3.85
N ILE A 272 -7.16 15.54 2.63
CA ILE A 272 -5.86 14.98 2.27
C ILE A 272 -4.96 16.15 1.87
N THR A 273 -3.89 16.38 2.62
CA THR A 273 -2.96 17.49 2.35
C THR A 273 -1.64 17.01 1.72
N ASN A 274 -1.29 15.75 1.94
CA ASN A 274 -0.04 15.15 1.47
C ASN A 274 -0.26 13.68 1.10
N ALA A 275 0.32 13.27 -0.02
CA ALA A 275 0.47 11.88 -0.47
C ALA A 275 1.51 11.86 -1.59
N LEU A 276 2.66 11.25 -1.34
CA LEU A 276 3.75 11.11 -2.30
C LEU A 276 3.55 9.84 -3.13
N ASP A 277 3.65 9.91 -4.45
CA ASP A 277 3.76 8.71 -5.29
C ASP A 277 5.11 7.98 -5.08
N THR A 278 5.33 6.88 -5.79
CA THR A 278 6.60 6.13 -5.72
C THR A 278 7.80 6.87 -6.32
N ALA A 279 7.57 7.89 -7.14
CA ALA A 279 8.60 8.75 -7.74
C ALA A 279 8.92 10.00 -6.90
N GLY A 280 8.11 10.28 -5.86
CA GLY A 280 8.25 11.42 -4.97
C GLY A 280 7.42 12.65 -5.36
N ASN A 281 6.52 12.57 -6.33
CA ASN A 281 5.60 13.69 -6.60
C ASN A 281 4.49 13.70 -5.54
N ASN A 282 4.26 14.87 -4.95
CA ASN A 282 3.16 15.05 -4.01
C ASN A 282 1.85 15.25 -4.75
N LEU A 283 0.74 14.89 -4.11
CA LEU A 283 -0.64 15.19 -4.52
C LEU A 283 -0.74 16.58 -5.15
N ALA A 284 -1.40 16.68 -6.32
CA ALA A 284 -1.47 17.90 -7.13
C ALA A 284 -1.93 19.15 -6.35
N GLY A 285 -2.70 18.95 -5.28
CA GLY A 285 -3.08 19.95 -4.30
C GLY A 285 -3.90 19.31 -3.18
N PRO A 286 -4.12 20.01 -2.05
CA PRO A 286 -4.95 19.48 -0.98
C PRO A 286 -6.37 19.24 -1.47
N VAL A 287 -6.94 18.11 -1.08
CA VAL A 287 -8.31 17.73 -1.42
C VAL A 287 -9.15 17.70 -0.15
N SER A 288 -10.31 18.34 -0.18
CA SER A 288 -11.24 18.34 0.96
C SER A 288 -12.66 18.12 0.48
N TRP A 289 -13.42 17.36 1.27
CA TRP A 289 -14.85 17.14 1.07
C TRP A 289 -15.55 16.99 2.42
N SER A 290 -16.88 17.16 2.41
CA SER A 290 -17.70 17.02 3.61
C SER A 290 -18.85 16.06 3.42
N PHE A 291 -19.36 15.53 4.52
CA PHE A 291 -20.57 14.73 4.58
C PHE A 291 -21.28 14.93 5.91
N THR A 292 -22.57 14.65 5.95
CA THR A 292 -23.40 14.78 7.17
C THR A 292 -23.92 13.43 7.60
N THR A 293 -23.66 13.08 8.86
CA THR A 293 -24.14 11.82 9.46
C THR A 293 -25.65 11.81 9.63
N ALA A 294 -26.24 10.63 9.66
CA ALA A 294 -27.67 10.44 9.88
C ALA A 294 -28.14 11.08 11.21
N ALA A 295 -29.34 11.65 11.18
CA ALA A 295 -30.02 12.17 12.36
C ALA A 295 -30.57 11.01 13.19
N CYS A 296 -30.29 10.98 14.50
CA CYS A 296 -30.87 10.00 15.41
C CYS A 296 -31.43 10.69 16.67
N PRO A 297 -32.67 10.40 17.12
CA PRO A 297 -33.47 9.22 16.79
C PRO A 297 -33.90 9.13 15.32
N CYS A 298 -33.58 8.01 14.71
CA CYS A 298 -33.70 7.74 13.29
C CYS A 298 -35.09 7.16 13.01
N THR A 299 -35.71 7.59 11.91
CA THR A 299 -37.04 7.15 11.48
C THR A 299 -37.00 6.84 9.97
N ILE A 300 -37.83 5.92 9.49
CA ILE A 300 -37.84 5.54 8.06
C ILE A 300 -38.37 6.68 7.20
N TRP A 301 -39.40 7.40 7.66
CA TRP A 301 -39.96 8.55 6.95
C TRP A 301 -39.52 9.86 7.59
N ALA A 302 -39.29 10.88 6.75
CA ALA A 302 -39.03 12.23 7.24
C ALA A 302 -40.29 12.80 7.93
N PRO A 303 -40.16 13.70 8.93
CA PRO A 303 -41.30 14.34 9.58
C PRO A 303 -42.23 15.09 8.62
N THR A 304 -41.74 15.48 7.45
CA THR A 304 -42.49 16.16 6.39
C THR A 304 -43.14 15.22 5.37
N SER A 305 -42.88 13.91 5.43
CA SER A 305 -43.48 12.93 4.53
C SER A 305 -44.97 12.77 4.85
N THR A 306 -45.81 12.76 3.80
CA THR A 306 -47.26 12.62 3.91
C THR A 306 -47.79 11.48 3.01
N PRO A 307 -48.79 10.71 3.46
CA PRO A 307 -49.52 9.72 2.65
C PRO A 307 -50.19 10.32 1.42
N GLY A 308 -50.30 9.52 0.35
CA GLY A 308 -51.18 9.82 -0.78
C GLY A 308 -52.66 9.72 -0.38
N ALA A 309 -53.06 8.64 0.29
CA ALA A 309 -54.37 8.54 0.95
C ALA A 309 -54.23 8.76 2.46
N ILE A 310 -54.60 9.97 2.91
CA ILE A 310 -54.45 10.37 4.32
C ILE A 310 -55.47 9.70 5.26
N ALA A 311 -56.59 9.18 4.74
CA ALA A 311 -57.59 8.45 5.53
C ALA A 311 -58.41 7.50 4.64
N THR A 312 -58.24 6.20 4.85
CA THR A 312 -59.08 5.13 4.28
C THR A 312 -59.99 4.58 5.38
N ASN A 313 -61.29 4.45 5.09
CA ASN A 313 -62.29 4.04 6.07
C ASN A 313 -62.68 2.55 5.90
N ASP A 314 -62.11 1.69 6.75
CA ASP A 314 -62.39 0.25 6.81
C ASP A 314 -63.50 -0.08 7.85
N THR A 315 -63.93 0.90 8.66
CA THR A 315 -64.96 0.82 9.73
C THR A 315 -64.75 -0.25 10.81
N SER A 316 -63.79 -1.15 10.65
CA SER A 316 -63.50 -2.29 11.52
C SER A 316 -62.24 -2.04 12.35
N ALA A 317 -62.19 -2.55 13.58
CA ALA A 317 -60.97 -2.51 14.36
C ALA A 317 -59.86 -3.35 13.70
N VAL A 318 -58.68 -2.75 13.52
CA VAL A 318 -57.60 -3.32 12.71
C VAL A 318 -56.23 -2.95 13.25
N GLU A 319 -55.30 -3.89 13.22
CA GLU A 319 -53.87 -3.67 13.36
C GLU A 319 -53.26 -3.55 11.96
N VAL A 320 -52.47 -2.50 11.71
CA VAL A 320 -51.70 -2.33 10.47
C VAL A 320 -50.23 -2.11 10.80
N GLY A 321 -49.32 -2.58 9.94
CA GLY A 321 -47.90 -2.56 10.27
C GLY A 321 -46.94 -2.71 9.09
N LEU A 322 -45.67 -2.60 9.45
CA LEU A 322 -44.51 -2.54 8.59
C LEU A 322 -43.44 -3.54 9.07
N LYS A 323 -42.89 -4.31 8.13
CA LYS A 323 -41.64 -5.04 8.33
C LYS A 323 -40.45 -4.13 8.03
N PHE A 324 -39.50 -4.09 8.96
CA PHE A 324 -38.28 -3.31 8.83
C PHE A 324 -37.04 -4.07 9.32
N ARG A 325 -35.86 -3.59 8.92
CA ARG A 325 -34.55 -3.99 9.44
C ARG A 325 -33.73 -2.75 9.82
N SER A 326 -32.71 -2.94 10.64
CA SER A 326 -31.61 -1.99 10.77
C SER A 326 -30.28 -2.62 10.37
N ASP A 327 -29.39 -1.86 9.73
CA ASP A 327 -28.03 -2.28 9.39
C ASP A 327 -27.17 -2.57 10.63
N VAL A 328 -27.49 -1.91 11.75
CA VAL A 328 -26.72 -1.97 12.99
C VAL A 328 -27.60 -2.42 14.16
N LYS A 329 -26.97 -2.92 15.22
CA LYS A 329 -27.68 -3.15 16.49
C LYS A 329 -28.04 -1.79 17.11
N GLY A 330 -29.14 -1.75 17.86
CA GLY A 330 -29.56 -0.52 18.54
C GLY A 330 -30.84 -0.72 19.31
N PHE A 331 -31.55 0.36 19.59
CA PHE A 331 -32.77 0.34 20.38
C PHE A 331 -33.93 1.00 19.64
N ILE A 332 -35.10 0.36 19.70
CA ILE A 332 -36.37 0.99 19.32
C ILE A 332 -36.96 1.62 20.58
N SER A 333 -36.98 2.94 20.64
CA SER A 333 -37.47 3.71 21.78
C SER A 333 -38.96 4.04 21.67
N GLY A 334 -39.55 3.91 20.49
CA GLY A 334 -40.95 4.22 20.26
C GLY A 334 -41.45 3.84 18.88
N VAL A 335 -42.71 4.20 18.64
CA VAL A 335 -43.44 3.92 17.41
C VAL A 335 -44.18 5.17 16.97
N ARG A 336 -44.24 5.37 15.65
CA ARG A 336 -45.00 6.45 15.03
C ARG A 336 -46.04 5.90 14.09
N TYR A 337 -47.10 6.65 13.89
CA TYR A 337 -48.01 6.44 12.77
C TYR A 337 -48.50 7.78 12.21
N TYR A 338 -48.88 7.79 10.94
CA TYR A 338 -49.48 8.99 10.35
C TYR A 338 -50.99 9.00 10.60
N ARG A 339 -51.48 10.02 11.31
CA ARG A 339 -52.90 10.21 11.58
C ARG A 339 -53.58 11.01 10.46
N GLY A 340 -54.64 10.43 9.92
CA GLY A 340 -55.56 11.08 8.99
C GLY A 340 -56.61 11.96 9.65
N ALA A 341 -57.43 12.64 8.84
CA ALA A 341 -58.65 13.28 9.34
C ALA A 341 -59.67 12.18 9.72
N ASP A 342 -59.67 11.77 10.98
CA ASP A 342 -60.46 10.64 11.46
C ASP A 342 -61.18 10.90 12.80
N VAL A 343 -62.06 9.96 13.17
CA VAL A 343 -62.84 10.03 14.41
C VAL A 343 -61.98 9.65 15.61
N ALA A 344 -62.29 10.23 16.78
CA ALA A 344 -61.66 9.85 18.03
C ALA A 344 -61.73 8.33 18.27
N GLY A 345 -60.60 7.74 18.62
CA GLY A 345 -60.44 6.31 18.85
C GLY A 345 -59.11 6.05 19.52
N THR A 346 -59.00 4.94 20.26
CA THR A 346 -57.74 4.58 20.92
C THR A 346 -56.80 3.99 19.88
N ARG A 347 -55.56 4.50 19.82
CA ARG A 347 -54.47 3.85 19.06
C ARG A 347 -53.45 3.26 20.00
N THR A 348 -52.98 2.09 19.65
CA THR A 348 -51.93 1.39 20.41
C THR A 348 -50.86 0.93 19.46
N GLY A 349 -49.63 1.44 19.62
CA GLY A 349 -48.50 1.03 18.82
C GLY A 349 -47.74 -0.13 19.46
N SER A 350 -47.25 -1.05 18.63
CA SER A 350 -46.64 -2.31 19.07
C SER A 350 -45.38 -2.62 18.25
N LEU A 351 -44.41 -3.27 18.90
CA LEU A 351 -43.20 -3.80 18.27
C LEU A 351 -43.13 -5.31 18.49
N TRP A 352 -42.84 -6.05 17.43
CA TRP A 352 -42.85 -7.51 17.44
C TRP A 352 -41.59 -8.08 16.79
N LYS A 353 -41.22 -9.29 17.22
CA LYS A 353 -40.40 -10.18 16.39
C LYS A 353 -41.22 -10.67 15.19
N LYS A 354 -40.54 -11.07 14.11
CA LYS A 354 -41.18 -11.66 12.92
C LYS A 354 -41.99 -12.94 13.23
N ASP A 355 -41.65 -13.65 14.30
CA ASP A 355 -42.36 -14.86 14.76
C ASP A 355 -43.69 -14.58 15.50
N GLY A 356 -44.02 -13.30 15.74
CA GLY A 356 -45.23 -12.88 16.44
C GLY A 356 -45.05 -12.60 17.93
N THR A 357 -43.85 -12.75 18.49
CA THR A 357 -43.56 -12.39 19.88
C THR A 357 -43.65 -10.87 20.07
N LEU A 358 -44.49 -10.41 21.00
CA LEU A 358 -44.57 -9.00 21.40
C LEU A 358 -43.32 -8.59 22.17
N LEU A 359 -42.70 -7.48 21.78
CA LEU A 359 -41.52 -6.92 22.44
C LEU A 359 -41.85 -5.68 23.28
N ALA A 360 -42.67 -4.78 22.74
CA ALA A 360 -43.14 -3.61 23.46
C ALA A 360 -44.46 -3.10 22.89
N GLN A 361 -45.20 -2.36 23.71
CA GLN A 361 -46.47 -1.76 23.36
C GLN A 361 -46.67 -0.44 24.12
N ALA A 362 -47.29 0.55 23.48
CA ALA A 362 -47.66 1.81 24.10
C ALA A 362 -48.94 2.38 23.48
N THR A 363 -49.79 2.99 24.32
CA THR A 363 -51.01 3.66 23.88
C THR A 363 -50.71 5.12 23.57
N PHE A 364 -51.11 5.60 22.39
CA PHE A 364 -50.94 6.99 22.02
C PHE A 364 -51.87 7.89 22.84
N THR A 365 -51.36 9.03 23.30
CA THR A 365 -52.10 10.03 24.09
C THR A 365 -51.77 11.43 23.60
N GLY A 366 -52.72 12.37 23.66
CA GLY A 366 -52.47 13.77 23.30
C GLY A 366 -52.25 14.01 21.81
N GLU A 367 -52.87 13.19 20.96
CA GLU A 367 -52.66 13.20 19.51
C GLU A 367 -53.16 14.49 18.85
N SER A 368 -52.40 14.99 17.86
CA SER A 368 -52.84 16.10 17.02
C SER A 368 -53.92 15.65 16.03
N ALA A 369 -54.65 16.58 15.41
CA ALA A 369 -55.76 16.26 14.52
C ALA A 369 -55.34 15.45 13.26
N THR A 370 -54.15 15.76 12.72
CA THR A 370 -53.58 15.10 11.54
C THR A 370 -52.05 15.14 11.61
N GLY A 371 -51.38 14.25 10.89
CA GLY A 371 -49.92 14.20 10.79
C GLY A 371 -49.31 13.10 11.65
N TRP A 372 -47.98 13.04 11.68
CA TRP A 372 -47.23 12.07 12.47
C TRP A 372 -47.55 12.18 13.95
N GLN A 373 -47.96 11.06 14.54
CA GLN A 373 -48.04 10.86 15.99
C GLN A 373 -46.90 9.96 16.42
N GLU A 374 -46.35 10.21 17.59
CA GLU A 374 -45.26 9.43 18.15
C GLU A 374 -45.59 9.09 19.61
N VAL A 375 -45.26 7.87 20.01
CA VAL A 375 -45.30 7.45 21.41
C VAL A 375 -44.05 6.65 21.74
N SER A 376 -43.45 6.95 22.89
CA SER A 376 -42.31 6.20 23.42
C SER A 376 -42.79 4.93 24.14
N PHE A 377 -42.01 3.87 24.04
CA PHE A 377 -42.16 2.71 24.90
C PHE A 377 -41.65 3.03 26.32
N SER A 378 -42.19 2.32 27.32
CA SER A 378 -41.75 2.48 28.73
C SER A 378 -40.28 2.09 28.94
N SER A 379 -39.72 1.28 28.05
CA SER A 379 -38.31 0.94 28.00
C SER A 379 -37.89 0.71 26.55
N PRO A 380 -36.74 1.26 26.10
CA PRO A 380 -36.23 1.00 24.76
C PRO A 380 -35.95 -0.50 24.55
N VAL A 381 -36.33 -1.02 23.38
CA VAL A 381 -36.17 -2.44 23.03
C VAL A 381 -34.93 -2.63 22.19
N ALA A 382 -33.99 -3.46 22.67
CA ALA A 382 -32.82 -3.83 21.89
C ALA A 382 -33.19 -4.66 20.65
N ILE A 383 -32.66 -4.28 19.49
CA ILE A 383 -32.77 -5.03 18.24
C ILE A 383 -31.39 -5.43 17.70
N ALA A 384 -31.35 -6.58 17.03
CA ALA A 384 -30.17 -7.04 16.34
C ALA A 384 -30.09 -6.44 14.92
N ALA A 385 -28.86 -6.19 14.46
CA ALA A 385 -28.59 -5.85 13.07
C ALA A 385 -29.15 -6.91 12.12
N ASN A 386 -29.54 -6.48 10.92
CA ASN A 386 -29.97 -7.32 9.80
C ASN A 386 -31.09 -8.31 10.13
N THR A 387 -31.87 -8.04 11.18
CA THR A 387 -32.95 -8.90 11.67
C THR A 387 -34.30 -8.23 11.41
N THR A 388 -35.26 -8.98 10.86
CA THR A 388 -36.59 -8.44 10.53
C THR A 388 -37.48 -8.38 11.77
N TYR A 389 -38.00 -7.19 12.03
CA TYR A 389 -39.01 -6.91 13.04
C TYR A 389 -40.28 -6.37 12.38
N VAL A 390 -41.38 -6.36 13.12
CA VAL A 390 -42.64 -5.74 12.70
C VAL A 390 -42.97 -4.62 13.66
N VAL A 391 -43.17 -3.41 13.14
CA VAL A 391 -43.77 -2.29 13.88
C VAL A 391 -45.21 -2.13 13.40
N SER A 392 -46.14 -1.89 14.31
CA SER A 392 -47.57 -1.80 13.98
C SER A 392 -48.30 -0.82 14.88
N TYR A 393 -49.50 -0.40 14.47
CA TYR A 393 -50.47 0.18 15.39
C TYR A 393 -51.86 -0.40 15.17
N HIS A 394 -52.60 -0.50 16.26
CA HIS A 394 -54.01 -0.84 16.31
C HIS A 394 -54.87 0.41 16.32
N THR A 395 -55.97 0.40 15.58
CA THR A 395 -57.04 1.40 15.69
C THR A 395 -58.38 0.70 15.96
N THR A 396 -59.15 1.23 16.90
CA THR A 396 -60.49 0.70 17.24
C THR A 396 -61.57 1.10 16.24
N THR A 397 -61.31 2.09 15.37
CA THR A 397 -62.30 2.69 14.46
C THR A 397 -62.04 2.41 12.98
N GLY A 398 -60.94 1.76 12.63
CA GLY A 398 -60.66 1.29 11.27
C GLY A 398 -60.28 2.37 10.25
N THR A 399 -59.91 3.57 10.70
CA THR A 399 -59.37 4.60 9.81
C THR A 399 -57.85 4.64 9.89
N TYR A 400 -57.18 4.58 8.74
CA TYR A 400 -55.72 4.60 8.63
C TYR A 400 -55.25 5.29 7.34
N ALA A 401 -54.01 5.78 7.35
CA ALA A 401 -53.36 6.28 6.15
C ALA A 401 -52.79 5.12 5.31
N GLU A 402 -52.81 5.25 3.99
CA GLU A 402 -52.24 4.22 3.12
C GLU A 402 -51.65 4.75 1.80
N ASP A 403 -50.70 4.00 1.25
CA ASP A 403 -50.34 4.04 -0.15
C ASP A 403 -50.25 2.63 -0.73
N LEU A 404 -51.07 2.36 -1.74
CA LEU A 404 -51.14 1.06 -2.40
C LEU A 404 -49.91 0.83 -3.30
N ASN A 405 -49.45 -0.42 -3.36
CA ASN A 405 -48.32 -0.90 -4.16
C ASN A 405 -46.95 -0.29 -3.79
N ALA A 406 -46.86 0.40 -2.65
CA ALA A 406 -45.64 1.07 -2.21
C ALA A 406 -44.44 0.11 -2.09
N PHE A 407 -44.68 -1.13 -1.66
CA PHE A 407 -43.61 -2.13 -1.47
C PHE A 407 -43.54 -3.19 -2.58
N THR A 408 -44.23 -3.00 -3.71
CA THR A 408 -44.25 -3.99 -4.81
C THR A 408 -42.89 -4.08 -5.51
N ASN A 409 -42.32 -2.93 -5.89
CA ASN A 409 -41.11 -2.88 -6.71
C ASN A 409 -39.83 -2.53 -5.92
N ALA A 410 -39.96 -1.83 -4.80
CA ALA A 410 -38.86 -1.38 -3.96
C ALA A 410 -39.25 -1.36 -2.47
N GLY A 411 -38.26 -1.24 -1.59
CA GLY A 411 -38.45 -0.86 -0.19
C GLY A 411 -38.36 0.66 -0.02
N VAL A 412 -38.29 1.13 1.22
CA VAL A 412 -37.88 2.50 1.55
C VAL A 412 -36.62 2.42 2.39
N ASP A 413 -35.54 3.01 1.89
CA ASP A 413 -34.24 3.01 2.53
C ASP A 413 -33.97 4.38 3.16
N SER A 414 -33.76 4.40 4.47
CA SER A 414 -33.37 5.57 5.26
C SER A 414 -32.30 5.11 6.26
N PRO A 415 -31.04 4.92 5.80
CA PRO A 415 -30.00 4.30 6.61
C PRO A 415 -29.88 4.93 8.01
N PRO A 416 -29.79 4.12 9.08
CA PRO A 416 -29.56 2.66 9.05
C PRO A 416 -30.85 1.83 9.01
N LEU A 417 -32.02 2.40 8.70
CA LEU A 417 -33.32 1.72 8.69
C LEU A 417 -33.82 1.41 7.28
N HIS A 418 -34.43 0.23 7.13
CA HIS A 418 -34.95 -0.26 5.86
C HIS A 418 -36.37 -0.78 6.03
N ALA A 419 -37.35 -0.15 5.38
CA ALA A 419 -38.64 -0.76 5.11
C ALA A 419 -38.50 -1.75 3.95
N LEU A 420 -38.80 -3.02 4.21
CA LEU A 420 -38.45 -4.08 3.27
C LEU A 420 -39.34 -4.08 2.02
N LYS A 421 -38.75 -4.29 0.84
CA LYS A 421 -39.52 -4.68 -0.35
C LYS A 421 -40.28 -5.97 -0.08
N SER A 422 -41.52 -6.08 -0.57
CA SER A 422 -42.26 -7.34 -0.51
C SER A 422 -41.51 -8.45 -1.26
N GLY A 423 -41.42 -9.63 -0.63
CA GLY A 423 -40.70 -10.79 -1.15
C GLY A 423 -39.31 -10.98 -0.55
N VAL A 424 -38.69 -9.94 0.03
CA VAL A 424 -37.41 -10.08 0.76
C VAL A 424 -37.57 -10.94 2.01
N ASP A 425 -38.69 -10.77 2.72
CA ASP A 425 -38.95 -11.49 3.97
C ASP A 425 -40.46 -11.75 4.17
N GLY A 426 -41.08 -12.20 3.07
CA GLY A 426 -42.52 -12.25 2.88
C GLY A 426 -43.10 -10.91 2.42
N GLY A 427 -44.42 -10.81 2.34
CA GLY A 427 -45.08 -9.54 1.98
C GLY A 427 -44.87 -8.47 3.07
N ASN A 428 -44.72 -7.21 2.65
CA ASN A 428 -44.70 -6.04 3.51
C ASN A 428 -46.01 -5.24 3.35
N GLY A 429 -46.33 -4.39 4.32
CA GLY A 429 -47.67 -3.90 4.52
C GLY A 429 -48.53 -5.02 5.11
N VAL A 430 -48.46 -5.20 6.42
CA VAL A 430 -49.15 -6.30 7.11
C VAL A 430 -50.33 -5.78 7.92
N TYR A 431 -51.35 -6.61 8.09
CA TYR A 431 -52.52 -6.26 8.87
C TYR A 431 -53.13 -7.47 9.60
N ALA A 432 -54.01 -7.19 10.56
CA ALA A 432 -54.92 -8.17 11.17
C ALA A 432 -56.17 -7.47 11.71
N TYR A 433 -57.35 -7.99 11.37
CA TYR A 433 -58.60 -7.55 12.00
C TYR A 433 -58.76 -8.23 13.36
N ASN A 434 -58.88 -7.40 14.41
CA ASN A 434 -59.14 -7.86 15.76
C ASN A 434 -59.63 -6.69 16.63
N ALA A 435 -60.44 -6.97 17.65
CA ALA A 435 -60.95 -5.94 18.56
C ALA A 435 -59.83 -5.29 19.42
N THR A 436 -58.74 -6.01 19.66
CA THR A 436 -57.58 -5.57 20.44
C THR A 436 -56.29 -5.73 19.63
N PRO A 437 -55.18 -5.07 20.03
CA PRO A 437 -53.90 -5.21 19.34
C PRO A 437 -53.49 -6.68 19.19
N LYS A 438 -53.06 -7.05 17.99
CA LYS A 438 -52.71 -8.43 17.63
C LYS A 438 -51.63 -8.42 16.57
N PHE A 439 -50.68 -9.36 16.64
CA PHE A 439 -49.65 -9.49 15.62
C PHE A 439 -50.25 -9.53 14.19
N PRO A 440 -49.87 -8.59 13.31
CA PRO A 440 -50.40 -8.52 11.95
C PRO A 440 -49.70 -9.56 11.07
N SER A 441 -50.27 -10.77 10.99
CA SER A 441 -49.69 -11.89 10.23
C SER A 441 -50.04 -11.90 8.74
N THR A 442 -51.02 -11.11 8.31
CA THR A 442 -51.53 -11.12 6.93
C THR A 442 -50.88 -10.03 6.12
N ALA A 443 -50.24 -10.35 4.99
CA ALA A 443 -49.73 -9.33 4.08
C ALA A 443 -50.87 -8.76 3.21
N SER A 444 -50.86 -7.44 3.00
CA SER A 444 -51.76 -6.76 2.08
C SER A 444 -51.59 -7.32 0.66
N PRO A 445 -52.70 -7.60 -0.05
CA PRO A 445 -52.65 -8.02 -1.45
C PRO A 445 -52.08 -6.92 -2.37
N LYS A 446 -52.02 -5.68 -1.87
CA LYS A 446 -51.47 -4.51 -2.57
C LYS A 446 -50.15 -4.03 -1.99
N GLN A 447 -49.46 -4.81 -1.15
CA GLN A 447 -48.13 -4.45 -0.61
C GLN A 447 -48.10 -3.02 -0.03
N THR A 448 -49.15 -2.70 0.73
CA THR A 448 -49.52 -1.33 1.14
C THR A 448 -48.52 -0.73 2.13
N ASN A 449 -48.19 0.54 1.99
CA ASN A 449 -47.57 1.30 3.09
C ASN A 449 -48.67 1.86 3.99
N TYR A 450 -48.75 1.40 5.24
CA TYR A 450 -49.71 1.88 6.24
C TYR A 450 -49.17 3.04 7.09
N TRP A 451 -48.05 3.64 6.69
CA TRP A 451 -47.46 4.82 7.33
C TRP A 451 -47.20 4.63 8.83
N VAL A 452 -46.62 3.47 9.17
CA VAL A 452 -46.19 3.10 10.52
C VAL A 452 -44.68 3.08 10.55
N ASP A 453 -44.06 3.72 11.54
CA ASP A 453 -42.62 3.89 11.63
C ASP A 453 -42.09 3.56 13.02
N VAL A 454 -40.79 3.35 13.11
CA VAL A 454 -40.06 3.20 14.37
C VAL A 454 -39.30 4.46 14.73
N VAL A 455 -39.08 4.66 16.02
CA VAL A 455 -38.10 5.60 16.55
C VAL A 455 -36.88 4.79 16.97
N PHE A 456 -35.83 4.81 16.16
CA PHE A 456 -34.60 4.04 16.38
C PHE A 456 -33.51 4.92 16.98
N THR A 457 -32.71 4.36 17.89
CA THR A 457 -31.53 5.01 18.44
C THR A 457 -30.35 4.05 18.33
N THR A 458 -29.22 4.57 17.87
CA THR A 458 -27.96 3.85 17.87
C THR A 458 -27.41 3.80 19.31
N SER A 459 -26.74 2.69 19.65
CA SER A 459 -26.18 2.46 20.99
C SER A 459 -25.11 3.48 21.39
#